data_AF-A0A174TDA4-F1
#
_entry.id   AF-A0A174TDA4-F1
#
_cell.length_a   1.000
_cell.length_b   1.000
_cell.length_c   1.000
_cell.angle_alpha   90.00
_cell.angle_beta   90.00
_cell.angle_gamma   90.00
#
_symmetry.space_group_name_H-M   'P 1'
#
loop_
_entity.id
_entity.type
_entity.pdbx_description
1 polymer ?
#
loop_
_entity_poly.entity_id
_entity_poly.type
_entity_poly.pdbx_seq_one_letter_code
_entity_poly.pdbx_strand_id
1 'polypeptide(L)'
;MNKKLLRSVREYKKQSVLAPVLVILEVLMEVLIPLEMAKIIDVGIANGDMSYIIQRGVILVAMAMLSLFFGVQAGNMAAVAAAGYAKNLRHDIFYKVQDFYIQKLDMNFDYLFRSSYMPV
;
A
#
# COMPACT_ATOMS: atom_id res chain seq x y z
N MET A 1 19.75 -2.52 -6.25
CA MET A 1 18.98 -3.06 -5.11
C MET A 1 17.46 -3.05 -5.37
N ASN A 2 16.88 -1.91 -5.77
CA ASN A 2 15.43 -1.70 -5.87
C ASN A 2 14.71 -2.57 -6.92
N LYS A 3 15.36 -2.92 -8.04
CA LYS A 3 14.76 -3.73 -9.13
C LYS A 3 14.46 -5.19 -8.73
N LYS A 4 15.14 -5.75 -7.72
CA LYS A 4 14.91 -7.14 -7.26
C LYS A 4 13.68 -7.25 -6.36
N LEU A 5 13.42 -6.24 -5.52
CA LEU A 5 12.23 -6.18 -4.65
C LEU A 5 10.96 -5.88 -5.46
N LEU A 6 11.05 -4.94 -6.42
CA LEU A 6 9.96 -4.64 -7.36
C LEU A 6 9.55 -5.84 -8.23
N ARG A 7 10.40 -6.87 -8.36
CA ARG A 7 10.09 -8.11 -9.07
C ARG A 7 9.17 -9.04 -8.26
N SER A 8 9.17 -8.94 -6.93
CA SER A 8 8.30 -9.72 -6.03
C SER A 8 6.85 -9.18 -5.98
N VAL A 9 6.64 -7.93 -6.43
CA VAL A 9 5.33 -7.29 -6.63
C VAL A 9 4.58 -7.86 -7.86
N ARG A 10 5.20 -8.76 -8.65
CA ARG A 10 4.78 -9.11 -10.02
C ARG A 10 3.31 -9.51 -10.20
N GLU A 11 2.72 -10.26 -9.28
CA GLU A 11 1.32 -10.70 -9.39
C GLU A 11 0.29 -9.66 -8.91
N TYR A 12 0.68 -8.70 -8.06
CA TYR A 12 -0.26 -7.77 -7.40
C TYR A 12 -0.18 -6.32 -7.92
N LYS A 13 0.48 -6.11 -9.07
CA LYS A 13 0.70 -4.77 -9.65
C LYS A 13 -0.58 -3.96 -9.87
N LYS A 14 -1.69 -4.60 -10.26
CA LYS A 14 -2.95 -3.90 -10.51
C LYS A 14 -3.51 -3.30 -9.21
N GLN A 15 -3.59 -4.10 -8.14
CA GLN A 15 -4.11 -3.66 -6.84
C GLN A 15 -3.17 -2.65 -6.16
N SER A 16 -1.87 -2.83 -6.31
CA SER A 16 -0.85 -1.92 -5.75
C SER A 16 -0.83 -0.54 -6.41
N VAL A 17 -1.33 -0.39 -7.64
CA VAL A 17 -1.46 0.90 -8.34
C VAL A 17 -2.86 1.49 -8.14
N LEU A 18 -3.91 0.65 -8.10
CA LEU A 18 -5.27 1.13 -7.83
C LEU A 18 -5.44 1.67 -6.41
N ALA A 19 -4.79 1.06 -5.41
CA ALA A 19 -4.88 1.53 -4.03
C ALA A 19 -4.48 3.01 -3.86
N PRO A 20 -3.28 3.47 -4.29
CA PRO A 20 -2.92 4.88 -4.16
C PRO A 20 -3.81 5.80 -5.00
N VAL A 21 -4.33 5.37 -6.16
CA VAL A 21 -5.29 6.18 -6.93
C VAL A 21 -6.58 6.41 -6.14
N LEU A 22 -7.10 5.39 -5.47
CA LEU A 22 -8.30 5.51 -4.63
C LEU A 22 -8.04 6.39 -3.41
N VAL A 23 -6.87 6.28 -2.76
CA VAL A 23 -6.48 7.16 -1.64
C VAL A 23 -6.41 8.62 -2.10
N ILE A 24 -5.88 8.90 -3.30
CA ILE A 24 -5.85 10.27 -3.82
C ILE A 24 -7.27 10.83 -4.00
N LEU A 25 -8.20 10.02 -4.53
CA LEU A 25 -9.60 10.43 -4.69
C LEU A 25 -10.31 10.66 -3.35
N GLU A 26 -10.05 9.81 -2.35
CA GLU A 26 -10.53 9.96 -0.98
C GLU A 26 -10.03 11.28 -0.37
N VAL A 27 -8.72 11.53 -0.40
CA VAL A 27 -8.13 12.76 0.18
C VAL A 27 -8.63 14.01 -0.53
N LEU A 28 -8.87 13.97 -1.84
CA LEU A 28 -9.49 15.10 -2.55
C LEU A 28 -10.89 15.43 -1.99
N MET A 29 -11.71 14.42 -1.70
CA MET A 29 -13.02 14.63 -1.06
C MET A 29 -12.88 15.21 0.35
N GLU A 30 -11.92 14.71 1.14
CA GLU A 30 -11.66 15.24 2.49
C GLU A 30 -11.23 16.71 2.48
N VAL A 31 -10.48 17.15 1.47
CA VAL A 31 -10.10 18.55 1.30
C VAL A 31 -11.28 19.44 0.89
N LEU A 32 -12.28 18.90 0.17
CA LEU A 32 -13.49 19.64 -0.20
C LEU A 32 -14.43 19.86 1.00
N ILE A 33 -14.42 18.99 2.01
CA ILE A 33 -15.28 19.09 3.20
C ILE A 33 -15.07 20.43 3.95
N PRO A 34 -13.83 20.85 4.30
CA PRO A 34 -13.56 22.16 4.88
C PRO A 34 -14.02 23.34 4.02
N LEU A 35 -13.96 23.21 2.69
CA LEU A 35 -14.42 24.27 1.78
C LEU A 35 -15.94 24.44 1.81
N GLU A 36 -16.70 23.35 1.89
CA GLU A 36 -18.15 23.42 2.10
C GLU A 36 -18.49 23.89 3.51
N MET A 37 -17.72 23.49 4.53
CA MET A 37 -17.86 24.02 5.91
C MET A 37 -17.66 25.53 5.97
N ALA A 38 -16.69 26.09 5.25
CA ALA A 38 -16.49 27.53 5.16
C ALA A 38 -17.74 28.24 4.60
N LYS A 39 -18.37 27.69 3.55
CA LYS A 39 -19.61 28.25 2.98
C LYS A 39 -20.77 28.20 3.98
N ILE A 40 -20.84 27.18 4.84
CA ILE A 40 -21.85 27.11 5.90
C ILE A 40 -21.67 28.28 6.87
N ILE A 41 -20.43 28.61 7.24
CA ILE A 41 -20.14 29.72 8.16
C ILE A 41 -20.39 31.06 7.47
N ASP A 42 -19.77 31.29 6.31
CA ASP A 42 -19.74 32.59 5.65
C ASP A 42 -21.09 32.97 5.02
N VAL A 43 -21.90 31.99 4.59
CA VAL A 43 -23.19 32.25 3.93
C VAL A 43 -24.34 31.82 4.81
N GLY A 44 -24.30 30.61 5.38
CA GLY A 44 -25.39 30.10 6.20
C GLY A 44 -25.52 30.85 7.52
N ILE A 45 -24.46 30.81 8.34
CA ILE A 45 -24.46 31.41 9.69
C ILE A 45 -24.49 32.93 9.59
N ALA A 46 -23.65 33.53 8.74
CA ALA A 46 -23.59 34.99 8.61
C ALA A 46 -24.92 35.63 8.18
N ASN A 47 -25.70 34.97 7.31
CA ASN A 47 -27.02 35.46 6.88
C ASN A 47 -28.20 34.90 7.71
N GLY A 48 -27.93 34.03 8.69
CA GLY A 48 -28.97 33.38 9.50
C GLY A 48 -29.88 32.42 8.73
N ASP A 49 -29.45 31.91 7.56
CA ASP A 49 -30.25 31.02 6.72
C ASP A 49 -30.10 29.56 7.17
N MET A 50 -31.02 29.14 8.05
CA MET A 50 -31.06 27.77 8.56
C MET A 50 -31.34 26.73 7.47
N SER A 51 -32.11 27.07 6.44
CA SER A 51 -32.41 26.17 5.33
C SER A 51 -31.15 25.86 4.53
N TYR A 52 -30.34 26.88 4.25
CA TYR A 52 -29.04 26.73 3.59
C TYR A 52 -28.06 25.89 4.42
N ILE A 53 -27.98 26.13 5.73
CA ILE A 53 -27.12 25.35 6.64
C ILE A 53 -27.49 23.86 6.59
N ILE A 54 -28.79 23.53 6.69
CA ILE A 54 -29.25 22.14 6.68
C ILE A 54 -28.98 21.47 5.33
N GLN A 55 -29.29 22.14 4.21
CA GLN A 55 -29.02 21.59 2.87
C GLN A 55 -27.53 21.29 2.67
N ARG A 56 -26.64 22.22 3.05
CA ARG A 56 -25.19 22.03 2.96
C ARG A 56 -24.70 20.95 3.93
N GLY A 57 -25.27 20.87 5.13
CA GLY A 57 -24.98 19.83 6.10
C GLY A 57 -25.29 18.42 5.57
N VAL A 58 -26.42 18.26 4.87
CA VAL A 58 -26.76 16.98 4.22
C VAL A 58 -25.76 16.62 3.12
N ILE A 59 -25.34 17.60 2.31
CA ILE A 59 -24.30 17.40 1.28
C ILE A 59 -22.97 16.97 1.92
N LEU A 60 -22.58 17.58 3.04
CA LEU A 60 -21.38 17.21 3.78
C LEU A 60 -21.43 15.76 4.29
N VAL A 61 -22.56 15.33 4.86
CA VAL A 61 -22.74 13.94 5.30
C VAL A 61 -22.62 12.98 4.11
N ALA A 62 -23.22 13.32 2.96
CA ALA A 62 -23.11 12.50 1.76
C ALA A 62 -21.65 12.41 1.25
N MET A 63 -20.92 13.53 1.24
CA MET A 63 -19.50 13.56 0.87
C MET A 63 -18.64 12.74 1.83
N ALA A 64 -18.88 12.83 3.14
CA ALA A 64 -18.17 12.05 4.15
C ALA A 64 -18.43 10.54 3.98
N MET A 65 -19.67 10.13 3.70
CA MET A 65 -19.97 8.72 3.41
C MET A 65 -19.29 8.22 2.13
N LEU A 66 -19.24 9.04 1.08
CA LEU A 66 -18.51 8.70 -0.15
C LEU A 66 -17.01 8.59 0.10
N SER A 67 -16.42 9.51 0.86
CA SER A 67 -15.01 9.47 1.26
C SER A 67 -14.70 8.18 2.01
N LEU A 68 -15.52 7.85 3.02
CA LEU A 68 -15.39 6.61 3.79
C LEU A 68 -15.46 5.36 2.91
N PHE A 69 -16.39 5.34 1.95
CA PHE A 69 -16.51 4.22 1.02
C PHE A 69 -15.24 4.04 0.19
N PHE A 70 -14.67 5.13 -0.36
CA PHE A 70 -13.41 5.06 -1.09
C PHE A 70 -12.24 4.64 -0.19
N GLY A 71 -12.18 5.13 1.06
CA GLY A 71 -11.16 4.76 2.03
C GLY A 71 -11.16 3.29 2.40
N VAL A 72 -12.35 2.72 2.64
CA VAL A 72 -12.49 1.28 2.92
C VAL A 72 -12.02 0.44 1.72
N GLN A 73 -12.42 0.83 0.51
CA GLN A 73 -12.01 0.12 -0.70
C GLN A 73 -10.49 0.23 -0.94
N ALA A 74 -9.93 1.42 -0.76
CA ALA A 74 -8.49 1.65 -0.85
C ALA A 74 -7.71 0.83 0.18
N GLY A 75 -8.17 0.83 1.43
CA GLY A 75 -7.56 0.08 2.53
C GLY A 75 -7.56 -1.43 2.28
N ASN A 76 -8.68 -1.98 1.82
CA ASN A 76 -8.77 -3.40 1.45
C ASN A 76 -7.79 -3.77 0.34
N MET A 77 -7.72 -2.96 -0.72
CA MET A 77 -6.80 -3.21 -1.84
C MET A 77 -5.34 -3.08 -1.42
N ALA A 78 -5.02 -2.10 -0.56
CA ALA A 78 -3.68 -1.92 0.00
C ALA A 78 -3.26 -3.11 0.88
N ALA A 79 -4.16 -3.59 1.74
CA ALA A 79 -3.91 -4.74 2.61
C ALA A 79 -3.64 -6.02 1.82
N VAL A 80 -4.44 -6.30 0.79
CA VAL A 80 -4.25 -7.47 -0.09
C VAL A 80 -2.92 -7.35 -0.87
N ALA A 81 -2.61 -6.17 -1.41
CA ALA A 81 -1.35 -5.94 -2.11
C ALA A 81 -0.13 -6.13 -1.19
N ALA A 82 -0.18 -5.61 0.04
CA ALA A 82 0.88 -5.74 1.02
C ALA A 82 1.07 -7.20 1.48
N ALA A 83 -0.01 -7.92 1.76
CA ALA A 83 0.03 -9.32 2.17
C ALA A 83 0.58 -10.22 1.04
N GLY A 84 0.12 -10.00 -0.19
CA GLY A 84 0.62 -10.70 -1.38
C GLY A 84 2.10 -10.43 -1.64
N TYR A 85 2.55 -9.17 -1.50
CA TYR A 85 3.96 -8.81 -1.59
C TYR A 85 4.80 -9.50 -0.50
N ALA A 86 4.34 -9.50 0.75
CA ALA A 86 5.06 -10.14 1.86
C ALA A 86 5.18 -11.67 1.67
N LYS A 87 4.15 -12.32 1.11
CA LYS A 87 4.19 -13.76 0.78
C LYS A 87 5.30 -14.07 -0.22
N ASN A 88 5.34 -13.33 -1.33
CA ASN A 88 6.33 -13.53 -2.38
C ASN A 88 7.75 -13.20 -1.89
N LEU A 89 7.89 -12.13 -1.11
CA LEU A 89 9.17 -11.74 -0.56
C LEU A 89 9.74 -12.78 0.40
N ARG A 90 8.91 -13.35 1.29
CA ARG A 90 9.36 -14.43 2.21
C ARG A 90 9.81 -15.67 1.44
N HIS A 91 9.10 -16.03 0.36
CA HIS A 91 9.49 -17.14 -0.50
C HIS A 91 10.83 -16.87 -1.18
N ASP A 92 11.00 -15.71 -1.82
CA ASP A 92 12.25 -15.32 -2.50
C ASP A 92 13.47 -15.32 -1.56
N ILE A 93 13.27 -14.93 -0.30
CA ILE A 93 14.33 -14.94 0.72
C ILE A 93 14.68 -16.38 1.11
N PHE A 94 13.68 -17.24 1.34
CA PHE A 94 13.90 -18.63 1.74
C PHE A 94 14.73 -19.40 0.71
N TYR A 95 14.37 -19.30 -0.57
CA TYR A 95 15.12 -19.97 -1.65
C TYR A 95 16.55 -19.44 -1.77
N LYS A 96 16.75 -18.13 -1.65
CA LYS A 96 18.11 -17.57 -1.66
C LYS A 96 18.97 -18.09 -0.52
N VAL A 97 18.42 -18.15 0.70
CA VAL A 97 19.16 -18.66 1.85
C VAL A 97 19.53 -20.12 1.64
N GLN A 98 18.61 -20.92 1.07
CA GLN A 98 18.86 -22.32 0.75
C GLN A 98 19.94 -22.48 -0.34
N ASP A 99 19.87 -21.73 -1.43
CA ASP A 99 20.87 -21.75 -2.50
C ASP A 99 22.26 -21.33 -2.00
N PHE A 100 22.32 -20.34 -1.09
CA PHE A 100 23.57 -19.93 -0.45
C PHE A 100 24.16 -21.02 0.45
N TYR A 101 23.32 -21.78 1.16
CA TYR A 101 23.77 -22.89 1.99
C TYR A 101 24.32 -24.04 1.15
N ILE A 102 23.64 -24.40 0.05
CA ILE A 102 24.08 -25.45 -0.87
C ILE A 102 25.41 -25.08 -1.52
N GLN A 103 25.54 -23.86 -2.07
CA GLN A 103 26.80 -23.39 -2.65
C GLN A 103 27.96 -23.39 -1.64
N LYS A 104 27.68 -23.07 -0.37
CA LYS A 104 28.70 -23.03 0.67
C LYS A 104 29.10 -24.43 1.17
N LEU A 105 28.16 -25.37 1.21
CA LEU A 105 28.45 -26.78 1.45
C LEU A 105 29.33 -27.35 0.34
N ASP A 106 28.96 -27.14 -0.92
CA ASP A 106 29.73 -27.63 -2.08
C ASP A 106 31.17 -27.08 -2.05
N MET A 107 31.32 -25.78 -1.81
CA MET A 107 32.65 -25.17 -1.69
C MET A 107 33.46 -25.78 -0.53
N ASN A 108 32.88 -25.94 0.65
CA ASN A 108 33.60 -26.48 1.81
C ASN A 108 33.99 -27.96 1.62
N PHE A 109 33.12 -28.75 0.98
CA PHE A 109 33.40 -30.14 0.66
C PHE A 109 34.55 -30.23 -0.37
N ASP A 110 34.53 -29.42 -1.42
CA ASP A 110 35.60 -29.38 -2.43
C ASP A 110 36.96 -28.96 -1.82
N TYR A 111 36.97 -28.05 -0.83
CA TYR A 111 38.16 -27.71 -0.04
C TYR A 111 38.71 -28.89 0.77
N LEU A 112 37.84 -29.69 1.42
CA LEU A 112 38.27 -30.86 2.20
C LEU A 112 38.85 -31.97 1.31
N PHE A 113 38.28 -32.18 0.12
CA PHE A 113 38.83 -33.11 -0.86
C PHE A 113 40.18 -32.59 -1.37
N ARG A 114 40.26 -31.33 -1.81
CA ARG A 114 41.50 -30.76 -2.31
C ARG A 114 42.63 -30.73 -1.27
N SER A 115 42.32 -30.57 0.01
CA SER A 115 43.29 -30.66 1.12
C SER A 115 43.73 -32.10 1.43
N SER A 116 42.93 -33.12 1.11
CA SER A 116 43.28 -34.53 1.32
C SER A 116 44.06 -35.15 0.15
N TYR A 117 43.99 -34.55 -1.04
CA TYR A 117 44.70 -35.01 -2.25
C TYR A 117 45.91 -34.14 -2.64
N MET A 118 46.25 -33.10 -1.88
CA MET A 118 47.54 -32.42 -2.04
C MET A 118 48.63 -33.23 -1.33
N PRO A 119 49.65 -33.74 -2.04
CA PRO A 119 50.82 -34.27 -1.38
C PRO A 119 51.53 -33.12 -0.65
N VAL A 120 51.81 -33.32 0.64
CA VAL A 120 52.69 -32.46 1.44
C VAL A 120 54.09 -32.42 0.83
#